data_AF-A0A9P6AVG4-F1
#
_entry.id   AF-A0A9P6AVG4-F1
#
_cell.length_a   1.000
_cell.length_b   1.000
_cell.length_c   1.000
_cell.angle_alpha   90.00
_cell.angle_beta   90.00
_cell.angle_gamma   90.00
#
_symmetry.space_group_name_H-M   'P 1'
#
loop_
_entity.id
_entity.type
_entity.pdbx_description
1 polymer ?
#
loop_
_entity_poly.entity_id
_entity_poly.type
_entity_poly.pdbx_seq_one_letter_code
_entity_poly.pdbx_strand_id
1 'polypeptide(L)' 'HPFFSHLVALLSACESPGHTPPPQYTGPTDWLTDAIERSIHNLAARAYQAEHSL' A
#
# COMPACT_ATOMS: atom_id res chain seq x y z
N HIS A 1 -11.61 11.31 6.59
CA HIS A 1 -12.05 9.92 6.34
C HIS A 1 -11.02 8.96 6.91
N PRO A 2 -11.42 7.92 7.67
CA PRO A 2 -10.50 6.95 8.28
C PRO A 2 -9.59 6.26 7.24
N PHE A 3 -10.09 6.08 6.02
CA PHE A 3 -9.31 5.53 4.92
C PHE A 3 -8.13 6.42 4.48
N PHE A 4 -8.25 7.75 4.53
CA PHE A 4 -7.13 8.62 4.11
C PHE A 4 -5.94 8.53 5.07
N SER A 5 -6.18 8.41 6.37
CA SER A 5 -5.11 8.19 7.34
C SER A 5 -4.41 6.85 7.11
N HIS A 6 -5.18 5.81 6.78
CA HIS A 6 -4.64 4.51 6.37
C HIS A 6 -3.82 4.61 5.09
N LEU A 7 -4.34 5.30 4.07
CA LEU A 7 -3.67 5.50 2.79
C LEU A 7 -2.33 6.22 2.95
N VAL A 8 -2.27 7.27 3.78
CA VAL A 8 -1.01 7.95 4.11
C VAL A 8 -0.02 6.98 4.74
N ALA A 9 -0.45 6.20 5.74
CA ALA A 9 0.42 5.22 6.39
C ALA A 9 0.92 4.13 5.42
N LEU A 10 0.06 3.67 4.52
CA LEU A 10 0.39 2.67 3.50
C LEU A 10 1.44 3.20 2.51
N LEU A 11 1.26 4.42 2.00
CA LEU A 11 2.22 5.06 1.09
C LEU A 11 3.56 5.31 1.78
N SER A 12 3.55 5.80 3.02
CA SER A 12 4.79 5.98 3.79
C SER A 12 5.54 4.67 4.02
N ALA A 13 4.82 3.55 4.20
CA ALA A 13 5.45 2.24 4.30
C ALA A 13 6.10 1.80 2.98
N CYS A 14 5.48 2.09 1.83
CA CYS A 14 6.06 1.80 0.52
C CYS A 14 7.29 2.67 0.18
N GLU A 15 7.38 3.88 0.71
CA GLU A 15 8.54 4.77 0.52
C GLU A 15 9.72 4.44 1.45
N SER A 16 9.46 3.72 2.55
CA SER A 16 10.48 3.42 3.55
C SER A 16 11.48 2.37 3.02
N PRO A 17 12.81 2.61 3.14
CA PRO A 17 13.79 1.60 2.82
C PRO A 17 13.65 0.40 3.78
N GLY A 18 13.23 -0.75 3.26
CA GLY A 18 13.15 -2.01 4.00
C GLY A 18 11.81 -2.74 3.88
N HIS A 19 11.70 -3.87 4.58
CA HIS A 19 10.50 -4.71 4.59
C HIS A 19 9.53 -4.30 5.72
N THR A 20 9.16 -3.02 5.79
CA THR A 20 8.11 -2.60 6.74
C THR A 20 6.80 -3.24 6.29
N PRO A 21 6.15 -4.08 7.12
CA PRO A 21 4.88 -4.69 6.73
C PRO A 21 3.85 -3.58 6.49
N PRO A 22 3.08 -3.64 5.39
CA PRO A 22 2.07 -2.63 5.12
C PRO A 22 1.04 -2.63 6.25
N PRO A 23 0.59 -1.45 6.71
CA PRO A 23 -0.48 -1.37 7.69
C PRO A 23 -1.73 -2.07 7.14
N GLN A 24 -2.50 -2.72 8.03
CA GLN A 24 -3.78 -3.33 7.66
C GLN A 24 -4.92 -2.33 7.90
N TYR A 25 -5.81 -2.16 6.92
CA TYR A 25 -7.03 -1.40 7.12
C TYR A 25 -8.07 -2.22 7.88
N THR A 26 -8.59 -1.70 8.99
CA THR A 26 -9.62 -2.36 9.81
C THR A 26 -10.93 -1.57 9.84
N GLY A 27 -11.03 -0.52 9.02
CA GLY A 27 -12.21 0.35 8.96
C GLY A 27 -13.27 -0.13 7.97
N PRO A 28 -14.36 0.65 7.82
CA PRO A 28 -15.39 0.38 6.83
C PRO A 28 -14.80 0.34 5.43
N THR A 29 -14.98 -0.79 4.75
CA THR A 29 -14.45 -1.03 3.41
C THR A 29 -15.60 -1.03 2.40
N ASP A 30 -15.40 -0.34 1.29
CA ASP A 30 -16.24 -0.39 0.10
C ASP A 30 -15.41 -0.73 -1.15
N TRP A 31 -16.10 -0.86 -2.28
CA TRP A 31 -15.47 -1.20 -3.56
C TRP A 31 -14.35 -0.23 -3.96
N LEU A 32 -14.44 1.04 -3.55
CA LEU A 32 -13.45 2.06 -3.88
C LEU A 32 -12.19 1.86 -3.04
N THR A 33 -12.34 1.63 -1.73
CA THR A 33 -11.21 1.32 -0.84
C THR A 33 -10.48 0.05 -1.26
N ASP A 34 -11.21 -1.01 -1.61
CA ASP A 34 -10.64 -2.27 -2.11
C ASP A 34 -9.85 -2.09 -3.43
N ALA A 35 -10.38 -1.28 -4.34
CA ALA A 35 -9.73 -1.01 -5.62
C ALA A 35 -8.42 -0.22 -5.44
N ILE A 36 -8.41 0.73 -4.50
CA ILE A 36 -7.23 1.53 -4.18
C ILE A 36 -6.15 0.66 -3.54
N GLU A 37 -6.48 -0.11 -2.50
CA GLU A 37 -5.51 -0.98 -1.81
C GLU A 37 -4.85 -1.98 -2.77
N ARG A 38 -5.66 -2.63 -3.61
CA ARG A 38 -5.16 -3.59 -4.61
C ARG A 38 -4.24 -2.94 -5.64
N SER A 39 -4.56 -1.73 -6.09
CA SER A 39 -3.75 -1.00 -7.06
C SER A 39 -2.39 -0.62 -6.48
N ILE A 40 -2.35 -0.19 -5.22
CA ILE A 40 -1.12 0.14 -4.49
C ILE A 40 -0.27 -1.11 -4.28
N HIS A 41 -0.87 -2.23 -3.85
CA HIS A 41 -0.16 -3.49 -3.68
C HIS A 41 0.51 -3.95 -4.99
N ASN A 42 -0.22 -3.89 -6.11
CA ASN A 42 0.32 -4.22 -7.44
C ASN A 42 1.43 -3.25 -7.89
N LEU A 43 1.38 -1.99 -7.48
CA LEU A 43 2.44 -1.01 -7.78
C LEU A 43 3.70 -1.30 -6.96
N ALA A 44 3.56 -1.51 -5.65
CA ALA A 44 4.67 -1.84 -4.75
C ALA A 44 5.36 -3.15 -5.17
N ALA A 45 4.58 -4.19 -5.53
CA ALA A 45 5.13 -5.45 -6.01
C ALA A 45 5.95 -5.28 -7.31
N ARG A 46 5.49 -4.44 -8.24
CA ARG A 46 6.22 -4.14 -9.48
C ARG A 46 7.49 -3.33 -9.22
N ALA A 47 7.45 -2.36 -8.32
CA ALA A 47 8.62 -1.58 -7.92
C ALA A 47 9.69 -2.49 -7.30
N TYR A 48 9.30 -3.34 -6.35
CA TYR A 48 10.19 -4.33 -5.73
C TYR A 48 10.81 -5.28 -6.76
N GLN A 49 10.00 -5.81 -7.69
CA GLN A 49 10.48 -6.67 -8.77
C GLN A 49 11.47 -5.93 -9.68
N ALA A 50 11.20 -4.67 -10.04
CA ALA A 50 12.10 -3.87 -10.86
C ALA A 50 13.44 -3.62 -10.16
N GLU A 51 13.44 -3.36 -8.86
CA GLU A 51 14.65 -3.18 -8.05
C GLU A 51 15.50 -4.46 -7.94
N HIS A 52 14.86 -5.63 -7.85
CA HIS A 52 15.55 -6.93 -7.73
C HIS A 52 15.96 -7.54 -9.08
N SER A 53 15.50 -6.95 -10.19
CA SER A 53 15.86 -7.39 -11.54
C SER A 53 17.10 -6.68 -12.11
N LEU A 54 17.71 -5.76 -11.35
CA LEU A 54 18.95 -5.05 -11.65
C LEU A 54 20.15 -5.70 -10.96
#